data_AF-A0A534B6R9-F1
#
_entry.id   AF-A0A534B6R9-F1
#
_cell.length_a   1.000
_cell.length_b   1.000
_cell.length_c   1.000
_cell.angle_alpha   90.00
_cell.angle_beta   90.00
_cell.angle_gamma   90.00
#
_symmetry.space_group_name_H-M   'P 1'
#
loop_
_entity.id
_entity.type
_entity.pdbx_description
1 polymer ?
#
loop_
_entity_poly.entity_id
_entity_poly.type
_entity_poly.pdbx_seq_one_letter_code
_entity_poly.pdbx_strand_id
1 'polypeptide(L)' 'CGFDAFEDTRAKFDVRYYLVAILFIVFDLEIAFLFPWAVALGKIGLAGLAAMSIFLAILVVGFIYEWKKGALEWD' A
#
# COMPACT_ATOMS: atom_id res chain seq x y z
N CYS A 1 -0.68 -7.80 -43.86
CA CYS A 1 -1.77 -8.23 -42.97
C CYS A 1 -1.58 -7.47 -41.66
N GLY A 2 -2.33 -6.45 -41.27
CA GLY A 2 -3.76 -6.19 -41.39
C GLY A 2 -4.31 -6.28 -39.96
N PHE A 3 -4.35 -5.17 -39.22
CA PHE A 3 -4.88 -5.12 -37.86
C PHE A 3 -6.40 -5.33 -37.89
N ASP A 4 -6.91 -6.24 -37.06
CA ASP A 4 -8.34 -6.34 -36.81
C ASP A 4 -8.81 -5.09 -36.05
N ALA A 5 -9.77 -4.37 -36.63
CA ALA A 5 -10.24 -3.06 -36.14
C ALA A 5 -11.17 -3.14 -34.91
N PHE A 6 -11.35 -4.33 -34.34
CA PHE A 6 -12.31 -4.60 -33.27
C PHE A 6 -11.76 -5.59 -32.24
N GLU A 7 -10.54 -5.37 -31.76
CA GLU A 7 -10.16 -5.96 -30.48
C GLU A 7 -10.64 -5.03 -29.35
N ASP A 8 -11.35 -5.60 -28.38
CA ASP A 8 -11.91 -4.87 -27.26
C ASP A 8 -10.79 -4.16 -26.48
N THR A 9 -10.77 -2.83 -26.51
CA THR A 9 -9.76 -2.00 -25.80
C THR A 9 -9.87 -2.15 -24.28
N ARG A 10 -10.90 -2.84 -23.78
CA ARG A 10 -11.13 -3.14 -22.36
C ARG A 10 -10.62 -4.54 -22.02
N ALA A 11 -9.31 -4.72 -22.15
CA ALA A 11 -8.64 -5.86 -21.54
C ALA A 11 -9.01 -5.89 -20.03
N LYS A 12 -9.64 -6.97 -19.58
CA LYS A 12 -9.92 -7.19 -18.16
C LYS A 12 -8.60 -7.51 -17.47
N PHE A 13 -7.89 -6.47 -17.06
CA PHE A 13 -6.74 -6.62 -16.20
C PHE A 13 -7.17 -7.23 -14.88
N ASP A 14 -6.35 -8.14 -14.39
CA ASP A 14 -6.65 -8.85 -13.16
C ASP A 14 -6.72 -7.88 -11.96
N VAL A 15 -7.70 -8.10 -11.06
CA VAL A 15 -7.92 -7.26 -9.87
C VAL A 15 -6.65 -7.19 -8.99
N ARG A 16 -5.78 -8.19 -9.09
CA ARG A 16 -4.47 -8.27 -8.42
C ARG A 16 -3.59 -7.03 -8.64
N TYR A 17 -3.54 -6.47 -9.86
CA TYR A 17 -2.72 -5.28 -10.15
C TYR A 17 -3.22 -4.03 -9.42
N TYR A 18 -4.53 -3.91 -9.22
CA TYR A 18 -5.13 -2.80 -8.47
C TYR A 18 -4.81 -2.90 -6.98
N LEU A 19 -4.80 -4.10 -6.40
CA LEU A 19 -4.47 -4.31 -4.98
C LEU A 19 -3.03 -3.88 -4.69
N VAL A 20 -2.07 -4.30 -5.52
CA VAL A 20 -0.66 -3.89 -5.39
C VAL A 20 -0.51 -2.37 -5.52
N ALA A 21 -1.23 -1.74 -6.47
CA ALA A 21 -1.19 -0.29 -6.65
C ALA A 21 -1.76 0.47 -5.44
N ILE A 22 -2.88 0.01 -4.88
CA ILE A 22 -3.49 0.61 -3.68
C ILE A 22 -2.55 0.46 -2.48
N LEU A 23 -1.97 -0.72 -2.28
CA LEU A 23 -1.00 -0.96 -1.21
C LEU A 23 0.22 -0.04 -1.35
N PHE A 24 0.76 0.12 -2.56
CA PHE A 24 1.86 1.04 -2.81
C PHE A 24 1.50 2.49 -2.46
N ILE A 25 0.31 2.96 -2.85
CA ILE A 25 -0.17 4.30 -2.53
C ILE A 25 -0.29 4.50 -1.01
N VAL A 26 -0.87 3.54 -0.30
CA VAL A 26 -1.03 3.60 1.16
C VAL A 26 0.33 3.62 1.86
N PHE A 27 1.26 2.76 1.43
CA PHE A 27 2.61 2.71 1.99
C PHE A 27 3.43 3.98 1.73
N ASP A 28 3.32 4.56 0.54
CA ASP A 28 3.96 5.84 0.21
C ASP A 28 3.43 6.98 1.09
N LEU A 29 2.12 7.04 1.27
CA LEU A 29 1.45 7.99 2.16
C LEU A 29 1.90 7.81 3.62
N GLU A 30 2.06 6.57 4.08
CA GLU A 30 2.58 6.27 5.43
C GLU A 30 3.99 6.83 5.63
N ILE A 31 4.89 6.65 4.65
CA ILE A 31 6.25 7.20 4.68
C ILE A 31 6.21 8.74 4.70
N ALA A 32 5.31 9.35 3.92
CA ALA A 32 5.13 10.79 3.93
C ALA A 32 4.74 11.33 5.32
N PHE A 33 3.98 10.56 6.12
CA PHE A 33 3.64 10.91 7.51
C PHE A 33 4.77 10.61 8.51
N LEU A 34 5.61 9.62 8.22
CA LEU A 34 6.79 9.30 9.03
C LEU A 34 7.83 10.44 9.03
N PHE A 35 8.01 11.14 7.92
CA PHE A 35 8.97 12.25 7.80
C PHE A 35 8.77 13.38 8.83
N PRO A 36 7.60 14.06 8.89
CA PRO A 36 7.39 15.13 9.86
C PRO A 36 7.43 14.63 11.31
N TRP A 37 6.98 13.39 11.57
CA TRP A 37 7.11 12.78 12.88
C TRP A 37 8.58 12.55 13.28
N ALA A 38 9.41 12.03 12.37
CA ALA A 38 10.83 11.82 12.63
C ALA A 38 11.57 13.13 12.91
N VAL A 39 11.23 14.21 12.19
CA VAL A 39 11.76 15.56 12.43
C VAL A 39 11.29 16.11 13.77
N ALA A 40 10.04 15.85 14.16
CA ALA A 40 9.47 16.35 15.40
C ALA A 40 9.78 15.48 16.63
N LEU A 41 10.38 14.29 16.48
CA LEU A 41 10.59 13.27 17.51
C LEU A 41 11.16 13.84 18.82
N GLY A 42 12.10 14.79 18.73
CA GLY A 42 12.72 15.44 19.88
C GLY A 42 11.77 16.26 20.76
N LYS A 43 10.56 16.61 20.28
CA LYS A 43 9.56 17.41 21.01
C LYS A 43 8.39 16.59 21.55
N ILE A 44 8.06 15.46 20.92
CA ILE A 44 6.83 14.69 21.17
C ILE A 44 7.00 13.62 22.26
N GLY A 45 8.26 13.27 22.60
CA GLY A 45 8.59 12.31 23.65
C GLY A 45 7.97 10.92 23.44
N LEU A 46 7.76 10.18 24.54
CA LEU A 46 7.20 8.82 24.55
C LEU A 46 5.79 8.72 23.95
N ALA A 47 4.98 9.78 24.06
CA ALA A 47 3.63 9.80 23.50
C ALA A 47 3.65 9.77 21.97
N GLY A 48 4.55 10.54 21.33
CA GLY A 48 4.74 10.47 19.88
C GLY A 48 5.27 9.11 19.42
N LEU A 49 6.10 8.47 20.24
CA LEU A 49 6.62 7.13 19.96
C LEU A 49 5.51 6.08 19.99
N ALA A 50 4.64 6.12 21.01
CA ALA A 50 3.48 5.24 21.10
C ALA A 50 2.49 5.45 19.93
N ALA A 51 2.20 6.71 19.58
CA ALA A 51 1.32 7.04 18.47
C ALA A 51 1.82 6.48 17.13
N MET A 52 3.12 6.66 16.82
CA MET A 52 3.70 6.12 15.59
C MET A 52 3.81 4.59 15.61
N SER A 53 4.04 4.00 16.78
CA SER A 53 4.05 2.54 16.92
C SER A 53 2.68 1.93 16.59
N ILE A 54 1.59 2.56 17.04
CA ILE A 54 0.23 2.12 16.73
C ILE A 54 -0.08 2.31 15.24
N PHE A 55 0.34 3.43 14.65
CA PHE A 55 0.15 3.71 13.23
C PHE A 55 0.78 2.61 12.36
N LEU A 56 2.07 2.33 12.58
CA LEU A 56 2.79 1.26 11.88
C LEU A 56 2.18 -0.14 12.13
N ALA A 57 1.70 -0.41 13.35
CA ALA A 57 1.09 -1.69 13.67
C ALA A 57 -0.19 -1.95 12.85
N ILE A 58 -0.99 -0.91 12.58
CA ILE A 58 -2.19 -1.02 11.74
C ILE A 58 -1.80 -1.41 10.30
N LEU A 59 -0.76 -0.79 9.76
CA LEU A 59 -0.25 -1.10 8.41
C LEU A 59 0.21 -2.56 8.33
N VAL A 60 1.01 -3.02 9.31
CA VAL A 60 1.50 -4.41 9.37
C VAL A 60 0.34 -5.40 9.42
N VAL A 61 -0.71 -5.10 10.19
CA VAL A 61 -1.91 -5.95 10.24
C VAL A 61 -2.64 -5.96 8.90
N GLY A 62 -2.79 -4.81 8.24
CA GLY A 62 -3.36 -4.71 6.90
C GLY A 62 -2.58 -5.52 5.87
N PHE A 63 -1.26 -5.40 5.88
CA PHE A 63 -0.35 -6.13 4.99
C PHE A 63 -0.43 -7.65 5.21
N ILE A 64 -0.45 -8.11 6.47
CA ILE A 64 -0.61 -9.54 6.80
C ILE A 64 -1.97 -10.05 6.30
N TYR A 65 -3.03 -9.25 6.40
CA TYR A 65 -4.35 -9.63 5.89
C TYR A 65 -4.34 -9.80 4.37
N GLU A 66 -3.74 -8.86 3.63
CA GLU A 66 -3.64 -8.94 2.17
C GLU A 66 -2.76 -10.12 1.73
N TRP A 67 -1.66 -10.37 2.44
CA TRP A 67 -0.81 -11.54 2.20
C TRP A 67 -1.60 -12.84 2.37
N LYS A 68 -2.34 -12.98 3.48
CA LYS A 68 -3.16 -14.19 3.73
C LYS A 68 -4.32 -14.36 2.74
N LYS A 69 -4.79 -13.28 2.13
CA LYS A 69 -5.88 -13.32 1.14
C LYS A 69 -5.41 -13.81 -0.23
N GLY A 70 -4.10 -14.10 -0.40
CA GLY A 70 -3.57 -14.65 -1.65
C GLY A 70 -3.53 -13.62 -2.78
N ALA A 71 -3.61 -12.32 -2.47
CA ALA A 71 -3.51 -11.25 -3.47
C ALA A 71 -2.10 -11.16 -4.10
N LEU A 72 -1.11 -11.81 -3.48
CA LEU A 72 0.30 -11.75 -3.83
C LEU A 72 0.91 -13.10 -4.24
N GLU A 73 0.13 -14.18 -4.29
CA GLU A 73 0.63 -15.48 -4.77
C GLU A 73 0.50 -15.56 -6.29
N TRP A 74 1.64 -15.82 -6.94
CA TRP A 74 1.79 -16.06 -8.37
C TRP A 74 1.87 -17.57 -8.57
N ASP A 75 0.74 -18.17 -8.96
CA ASP A 75 0.72 -19.39 -9.78
C ASP A 75 -0.01 -19.06 -11.10
#